data_AF-A0A410NSS7-F1
#
_entry.id   AF-A0A410NSS7-F1
#
_cell.length_a   1.000
_cell.length_b   1.000
_cell.length_c   1.000
_cell.angle_alpha   90.00
_cell.angle_beta   90.00
_cell.angle_gamma   90.00
#
_symmetry.space_group_name_H-M   'P 1'
#
loop_
_entity.id
_entity.type
_entity.pdbx_description
1 polymer ?
#
loop_
_entity_poly.entity_id
_entity_poly.type
_entity_poly.pdbx_seq_one_letter_code
_entity_poly.pdbx_strand_id
1 'polypeptide(L)'
;MSTIELDTYLLNNWMDLEAAVTRANALETDVLEALEKEVRKWADAQQWSGVFSLDTIWLAPPEWTTKAGKRPDADAFFQLAYYGPSEDSYSITSLMGLNQDVTGFEFRQTRLNARTWKPKATSPETLAALPGFTIQSGGLFYPYRLEHADVLEAAAAGDYNTVAASVTAVLDRLQSAVPTLSRLLDERE
;
A
#
# COMPACT_ATOMS: atom_id res chain seq x y z
N MET A 1 2.79 34.13 8.65
CA MET A 1 1.37 34.44 8.83
C MET A 1 1.09 34.31 10.32
N SER A 2 0.57 35.36 10.96
CA SER A 2 0.11 35.26 12.35
C SER A 2 -1.16 34.40 12.44
N THR A 3 -1.48 33.91 13.63
CA THR A 3 -2.71 33.12 13.85
C THR A 3 -3.97 33.90 13.47
N ILE A 4 -4.04 35.20 13.79
CA ILE A 4 -5.19 36.06 13.45
C ILE A 4 -5.36 36.23 11.93
N GLU A 5 -4.26 36.40 11.20
CA GLU A 5 -4.29 36.50 9.74
C GLU A 5 -4.76 35.19 9.10
N LEU A 6 -4.30 34.05 9.62
CA LEU A 6 -4.73 32.73 9.16
C LEU A 6 -6.21 32.49 9.48
N ASP A 7 -6.65 32.77 10.71
CA ASP A 7 -8.05 32.60 11.11
C ASP A 7 -8.99 33.44 10.24
N THR A 8 -8.61 34.70 9.97
CA THR A 8 -9.36 35.59 9.09
C THR A 8 -9.41 35.06 7.66
N TYR A 9 -8.29 34.54 7.14
CA TYR A 9 -8.26 33.92 5.82
C TYR A 9 -9.15 32.68 5.75
N LEU A 10 -9.08 31.79 6.74
CA LEU A 10 -9.91 30.58 6.79
C LEU A 10 -11.40 30.92 6.84
N LEU A 11 -11.80 31.87 7.70
CA LEU A 11 -13.19 32.29 7.82
C LEU A 11 -13.72 32.95 6.54
N ASN A 12 -12.88 33.72 5.84
CA ASN A 12 -13.28 34.35 4.58
C ASN A 12 -13.41 33.36 3.41
N ASN A 13 -12.74 32.22 3.47
CA ASN A 13 -12.72 31.21 2.41
C ASN A 13 -13.42 29.90 2.84
N TRP A 14 -14.24 29.93 3.89
CA TRP A 14 -14.79 28.72 4.50
C TRP A 14 -15.55 27.83 3.50
N MET A 15 -16.37 28.45 2.64
CA MET A 15 -17.12 27.73 1.61
C MET A 15 -16.19 27.07 0.57
N ASP A 16 -15.09 27.73 0.20
CA ASP A 16 -14.12 27.18 -0.73
C ASP A 16 -13.36 26.01 -0.09
N LEU A 17 -13.10 26.07 1.22
CA LEU A 17 -12.52 24.96 1.98
C LEU A 17 -13.46 23.75 2.03
N GLU A 18 -14.76 23.95 2.26
CA GLU A 18 -15.75 22.86 2.22
C GLU A 18 -15.86 22.22 0.82
N ALA A 19 -15.83 23.04 -0.23
CA ALA A 19 -15.81 22.55 -1.61
C ALA A 19 -14.51 21.78 -1.91
N ALA A 20 -13.36 22.28 -1.43
CA ALA A 20 -12.07 21.61 -1.58
C ALA A 20 -12.04 20.26 -0.87
N VAL A 21 -12.58 20.15 0.35
CA VAL A 21 -12.73 18.88 1.09
C VAL A 21 -13.56 17.89 0.30
N THR A 22 -14.72 18.31 -0.22
CA THR A 22 -15.58 17.44 -1.05
C THR A 22 -14.85 16.94 -2.28
N ARG A 23 -14.09 17.83 -2.96
CA ARG A 23 -13.33 17.45 -4.14
C ARG A 23 -12.13 16.55 -3.80
N ALA A 24 -11.46 16.77 -2.68
CA ALA A 24 -10.35 15.94 -2.21
C ALA A 24 -10.80 14.48 -1.98
N ASN A 25 -11.96 14.26 -1.35
CA ASN A 25 -12.54 12.93 -1.17
C ASN A 25 -12.80 12.22 -2.53
N ALA A 26 -13.33 12.96 -3.51
CA ALA A 26 -13.56 12.41 -4.84
C ALA A 26 -12.25 12.06 -5.56
N LEU A 27 -11.24 12.94 -5.48
CA LEU A 27 -9.92 12.70 -6.06
C LEU A 27 -9.22 11.48 -5.45
N GLU A 28 -9.31 11.33 -4.13
CA GLU A 28 -8.80 10.16 -3.43
C GLU A 28 -9.47 8.87 -3.92
N THR A 29 -10.80 8.89 -4.02
CA THR A 29 -11.56 7.75 -4.53
C THR A 29 -11.11 7.38 -5.94
N ASP A 30 -11.04 8.36 -6.86
CA ASP A 30 -10.64 8.14 -8.25
C ASP A 30 -9.22 7.53 -8.36
N VAL A 31 -8.28 7.99 -7.53
CA VAL A 31 -6.90 7.47 -7.50
C VAL A 31 -6.85 6.04 -6.93
N LEU A 32 -7.56 5.78 -5.83
CA LEU A 32 -7.59 4.47 -5.20
C LEU A 32 -8.30 3.43 -6.07
N GLU A 33 -9.38 3.79 -6.77
CA GLU A 33 -10.05 2.92 -7.75
C GLU A 33 -9.12 2.57 -8.92
N ALA A 34 -8.36 3.55 -9.43
CA ALA A 34 -7.38 3.30 -10.48
C ALA A 34 -6.27 2.34 -9.99
N LEU A 35 -5.77 2.54 -8.77
CA LEU A 35 -4.79 1.65 -8.14
C LEU A 35 -5.34 0.24 -7.96
N GLU A 36 -6.56 0.11 -7.40
CA GLU A 36 -7.24 -1.18 -7.22
C GLU A 36 -7.32 -1.94 -8.55
N LYS A 37 -7.77 -1.27 -9.61
CA LYS A 37 -7.95 -1.86 -10.93
C LYS A 37 -6.63 -2.38 -11.50
N GLU A 38 -5.55 -1.62 -11.36
CA GLU A 38 -4.24 -2.05 -11.86
C GLU A 38 -3.67 -3.22 -11.02
N VAL A 39 -3.80 -3.17 -9.70
CA VAL A 39 -3.38 -4.27 -8.82
C VAL A 39 -4.17 -5.55 -9.13
N ARG A 40 -5.49 -5.46 -9.29
CA ARG A 40 -6.36 -6.59 -9.68
C ARG A 40 -5.94 -7.18 -11.02
N LYS A 41 -5.77 -6.33 -12.03
CA LYS A 41 -5.34 -6.74 -13.38
C LYS A 41 -3.99 -7.47 -13.35
N TRP A 42 -3.02 -6.94 -12.61
CA TRP A 42 -1.72 -7.61 -12.43
C TRP A 42 -1.87 -8.95 -11.71
N ALA A 43 -2.64 -9.00 -10.61
CA ALA A 43 -2.85 -10.21 -9.85
C ALA A 43 -3.53 -11.31 -10.68
N ASP A 44 -4.56 -10.96 -11.45
CA ASP A 44 -5.24 -11.88 -12.36
C ASP A 44 -4.27 -12.47 -13.40
N ALA A 45 -3.38 -11.64 -13.96
CA ALA A 45 -2.36 -12.08 -14.93
C ALA A 45 -1.35 -13.05 -14.32
N GLN A 46 -1.01 -12.89 -13.03
CA GLN A 46 -0.11 -13.78 -12.30
C GLN A 46 -0.84 -14.96 -11.62
N GLN A 47 -2.17 -15.04 -11.73
CA GLN A 47 -3.03 -15.98 -11.01
C GLN A 47 -2.95 -15.86 -9.48
N TRP A 48 -2.64 -14.66 -8.97
CA TRP A 48 -2.65 -14.35 -7.56
C TRP A 48 -4.09 -14.16 -7.07
N SER A 49 -4.35 -14.56 -5.82
CA SER A 49 -5.64 -14.33 -5.16
C SER A 49 -5.57 -13.09 -4.28
N GLY A 50 -6.70 -12.45 -4.01
CA GLY A 50 -6.71 -11.24 -3.18
C GLY A 50 -8.08 -10.67 -2.91
N VAL A 51 -8.12 -9.63 -2.09
CA VAL A 51 -9.23 -8.67 -2.02
C VAL A 51 -8.72 -7.37 -2.62
N PHE A 52 -9.50 -6.78 -3.50
CA PHE A 52 -9.21 -5.49 -4.11
C PHE A 52 -10.47 -4.64 -3.93
N SER A 53 -10.39 -3.68 -3.03
CA SER A 53 -11.43 -2.73 -2.67
C SER A 53 -10.76 -1.49 -2.06
N LEU A 54 -11.48 -0.36 -2.01
CA LEU A 54 -10.97 0.88 -1.40
C LEU A 54 -10.51 0.69 0.06
N ASP A 55 -11.26 -0.11 0.83
CA ASP A 55 -10.96 -0.34 2.25
C ASP A 55 -9.77 -1.30 2.45
N THR A 56 -9.55 -2.21 1.49
CA THR A 56 -8.50 -3.21 1.62
C THR A 56 -8.04 -3.72 0.25
N ILE A 57 -6.73 -3.63 0.05
CA ILE A 57 -6.02 -4.25 -1.06
C ILE A 57 -5.01 -5.22 -0.46
N TRP A 58 -5.20 -6.50 -0.72
CA TRP A 58 -4.20 -7.50 -0.44
C TRP A 58 -4.18 -8.58 -1.51
N LEU A 59 -3.01 -9.17 -1.71
CA LEU A 59 -2.78 -10.18 -2.72
C LEU A 59 -1.79 -11.24 -2.24
N ALA A 60 -1.97 -12.46 -2.73
CA ALA A 60 -1.18 -13.62 -2.37
C ALA A 60 -0.94 -14.52 -3.60
N PRO A 61 0.28 -15.05 -3.77
CA PRO A 61 0.58 -16.05 -4.79
C PRO A 61 -0.13 -17.39 -4.46
N PRO A 62 -0.35 -18.27 -5.45
CA PRO A 62 -1.06 -19.53 -5.27
C PRO A 62 -0.55 -20.40 -4.11
N GLU A 63 0.77 -20.46 -3.89
CA GLU A 63 1.42 -21.24 -2.83
C GLU A 63 1.16 -20.72 -1.40
N TRP A 64 0.63 -19.50 -1.26
CA TRP A 64 0.23 -18.93 0.03
C TRP A 64 -1.29 -18.95 0.26
N THR A 65 -2.05 -19.44 -0.71
CA THR A 65 -3.49 -19.63 -0.55
C THR A 65 -3.79 -20.92 0.22
N THR A 66 -4.79 -20.88 1.09
CA THR A 66 -5.20 -22.07 1.84
C THR A 66 -5.81 -23.12 0.89
N LYS A 67 -5.50 -24.40 1.12
CA LYS A 67 -6.12 -25.49 0.35
C LYS A 67 -7.59 -25.69 0.75
N ALA A 68 -8.47 -25.36 -0.21
CA ALA A 68 -9.89 -25.70 -0.34
C ALA A 68 -10.89 -25.09 0.65
N GLY A 69 -11.57 -24.02 0.22
CA GLY A 69 -12.97 -23.80 0.64
C GLY A 69 -13.49 -22.37 0.52
N LYS A 70 -12.67 -21.37 0.81
CA LYS A 70 -13.07 -19.96 0.73
C LYS A 70 -11.92 -19.15 0.14
N ARG A 71 -12.04 -18.77 -1.13
CA ARG A 71 -11.29 -17.62 -1.61
C ARG A 71 -11.98 -16.37 -1.04
N PRO A 72 -11.24 -15.36 -0.61
CA PRO A 72 -9.79 -15.25 -0.63
C PRO A 72 -9.19 -15.56 0.75
N ASP A 73 -8.96 -16.83 1.10
CA ASP A 73 -8.24 -17.18 2.34
C ASP A 73 -6.78 -17.52 2.02
N ALA A 74 -5.85 -16.74 2.57
CA ALA A 74 -4.41 -16.94 2.47
C ALA A 74 -3.75 -16.93 3.86
N ASP A 75 -2.75 -17.78 4.07
CA ASP A 75 -1.97 -17.84 5.31
C ASP A 75 -0.67 -17.02 5.26
N ALA A 76 -0.37 -16.46 4.08
CA ALA A 76 0.57 -15.36 3.88
C ALA A 76 0.12 -14.48 2.70
N PHE A 77 0.35 -13.18 2.78
CA PHE A 77 -0.08 -12.21 1.76
C PHE A 77 0.66 -10.88 1.87
N PHE A 78 0.63 -10.10 0.80
CA PHE A 78 1.00 -8.69 0.83
C PHE A 78 -0.24 -7.83 0.95
N GLN A 79 -0.24 -6.84 1.83
CA GLN A 79 -1.35 -5.92 2.06
C GLN A 79 -0.88 -4.48 1.89
N LEU A 80 -1.62 -3.68 1.11
CA LEU A 80 -1.43 -2.23 1.07
C LEU A 80 -1.70 -1.68 2.48
N ALA A 81 -0.69 -1.02 3.04
CA ALA A 81 -0.70 -0.53 4.40
C ALA A 81 -0.14 0.89 4.46
N TYR A 82 -0.61 1.62 5.46
CA TYR A 82 -0.23 2.99 5.78
C TYR A 82 0.34 2.99 7.20
N TYR A 83 1.52 3.58 7.38
CA TYR A 83 2.14 3.73 8.69
C TYR A 83 2.52 5.19 8.93
N GLY A 84 2.07 5.74 10.05
CA GLY A 84 2.52 7.04 10.51
C GLY A 84 1.95 7.41 11.89
N PRO A 85 2.41 8.54 12.46
CA PRO A 85 2.05 8.97 13.81
C PRO A 85 0.67 9.63 13.91
N SER A 86 0.01 9.91 12.78
CA SER A 86 -1.28 10.61 12.73
C SER A 86 -2.37 9.80 12.03
N GLU A 87 -3.61 9.99 12.46
CA GLU A 87 -4.77 9.67 11.63
C GLU A 87 -4.86 10.74 10.55
N ASP A 88 -4.36 10.42 9.36
CA ASP A 88 -4.42 11.34 8.24
C ASP A 88 -5.83 11.39 7.65
N SER A 89 -6.28 12.60 7.33
CA SER A 89 -7.64 12.82 6.80
C SER A 89 -7.83 12.29 5.38
N TYR A 90 -6.74 12.02 4.66
CA TYR A 90 -6.75 11.52 3.29
C TYR A 90 -5.58 10.56 3.04
N SER A 91 -5.87 9.34 2.63
CA SER A 91 -4.91 8.33 2.17
C SER A 91 -4.08 8.78 0.96
N ILE A 92 -4.63 9.66 0.10
CA ILE A 92 -3.93 10.14 -1.10
C ILE A 92 -2.68 10.97 -0.76
N THR A 93 -2.67 11.68 0.37
CA THR A 93 -1.47 12.42 0.80
C THR A 93 -0.36 11.46 1.23
N SER A 94 -0.73 10.33 1.83
CA SER A 94 0.20 9.26 2.21
C SER A 94 0.74 8.54 0.99
N LEU A 95 -0.09 8.32 -0.04
CA LEU A 95 0.34 7.74 -1.31
C LEU A 95 1.35 8.64 -2.04
N MET A 96 1.16 9.95 -1.99
CA MET A 96 2.09 10.92 -2.61
C MET A 96 3.30 11.25 -1.73
N GLY A 97 3.35 10.77 -0.49
CA GLY A 97 4.40 11.12 0.48
C GLY A 97 4.44 12.60 0.85
N LEU A 98 3.29 13.29 0.82
CA LEU A 98 3.16 14.70 1.19
C LEU A 98 3.04 14.92 2.71
N ASN A 99 2.85 13.84 3.46
CA ASN A 99 2.74 13.81 4.91
C ASN A 99 3.87 12.97 5.52
N GLN A 100 3.76 12.69 6.83
CA GLN A 100 4.75 11.88 7.55
C GLN A 100 4.51 10.37 7.38
N ASP A 101 3.41 9.98 6.75
CA ASP A 101 3.05 8.60 6.54
C ASP A 101 3.90 7.92 5.48
N VAL A 102 4.03 6.61 5.63
CA VAL A 102 4.65 5.73 4.66
C VAL A 102 3.60 4.77 4.15
N THR A 103 3.37 4.80 2.85
CA THR A 103 2.51 3.85 2.14
C THR A 103 3.35 2.76 1.48
N GLY A 104 2.81 1.56 1.37
CA GLY A 104 3.51 0.41 0.82
C GLY A 104 2.79 -0.89 1.06
N PHE A 105 3.47 -2.00 0.76
CA PHE A 105 2.94 -3.34 0.97
C PHE A 105 3.62 -3.99 2.16
N GLU A 106 2.84 -4.25 3.21
CA GLU A 106 3.25 -5.07 4.35
C GLU A 106 3.11 -6.56 3.99
N PHE A 107 4.12 -7.35 4.31
CA PHE A 107 4.02 -8.80 4.28
C PHE A 107 3.42 -9.33 5.59
N ARG A 108 2.29 -10.02 5.49
CA ARG A 108 1.57 -10.64 6.61
C ARG A 108 1.56 -12.15 6.47
N GLN A 109 1.57 -12.86 7.60
CA GLN A 109 1.53 -14.31 7.63
C GLN A 109 1.01 -14.85 8.97
N THR A 110 0.43 -16.05 8.95
CA THR A 110 -0.08 -16.77 10.14
C THR A 110 0.54 -18.16 10.31
N ARG A 111 1.51 -18.54 9.46
CA ARG A 111 2.18 -19.86 9.49
C ARG A 111 3.14 -20.02 10.66
N LEU A 112 3.80 -18.94 11.06
CA LEU A 112 4.78 -18.87 12.13
C LEU A 112 4.30 -17.91 13.21
N ASN A 113 4.50 -18.27 14.48
CA ASN A 113 4.24 -17.35 15.59
C ASN A 113 5.27 -16.20 15.59
N ALA A 114 4.95 -15.09 16.27
CA ALA A 114 5.79 -13.90 16.29
C ALA A 114 7.21 -14.14 16.84
N ARG A 115 7.38 -15.08 17.79
CA ARG A 115 8.68 -15.39 18.40
C ARG A 115 9.61 -16.09 17.41
N THR A 116 9.07 -16.91 16.51
CA THR A 116 9.82 -17.56 15.43
C THR A 116 9.99 -16.65 14.22
N TRP A 117 8.94 -15.90 13.85
CA TRP A 117 8.94 -15.04 12.68
C TRP A 117 9.88 -13.85 12.81
N LYS A 118 9.82 -13.12 13.94
CA LYS A 118 10.54 -11.84 14.08
C LYS A 118 12.06 -12.00 13.87
N PRO A 119 12.77 -12.95 14.49
CA PRO A 119 14.20 -13.12 14.25
C PRO A 119 14.54 -13.46 12.79
N LYS A 120 13.71 -14.27 12.11
CA LYS A 120 13.89 -14.61 10.69
C LYS A 120 13.70 -13.39 9.79
N ALA A 121 12.62 -12.65 10.01
CA ALA A 121 12.25 -11.49 9.20
C ALA A 121 13.24 -10.32 9.32
N THR A 122 13.81 -10.12 10.52
CA THR A 122 14.72 -9.01 10.79
C THR A 122 16.20 -9.38 10.70
N SER A 123 16.54 -10.60 10.23
CA SER A 123 17.94 -11.01 10.11
C SER A 123 18.65 -10.22 8.99
N PRO A 124 19.95 -9.89 9.14
CA PRO A 124 20.70 -9.22 8.07
C PRO A 124 20.69 -10.00 6.75
N GLU A 125 20.72 -11.33 6.81
CA GLU A 125 20.68 -12.22 5.64
C GLU A 125 19.34 -12.11 4.91
N THR A 126 18.23 -12.11 5.65
CA THR A 126 16.89 -11.92 5.08
C THR A 126 16.75 -10.55 4.43
N LEU A 127 17.20 -9.48 5.09
CA LEU A 127 17.12 -8.12 4.55
C LEU A 127 18.02 -7.96 3.31
N ALA A 128 19.19 -8.58 3.29
CA ALA A 128 20.05 -8.59 2.10
C ALA A 128 19.43 -9.37 0.93
N ALA A 129 18.68 -10.43 1.22
CA ALA A 129 17.97 -11.25 0.22
C ALA A 129 16.66 -10.61 -0.28
N LEU A 130 16.19 -9.55 0.37
CA LEU A 130 14.94 -8.84 0.06
C LEU A 130 15.22 -7.35 -0.21
N PRO A 131 15.93 -7.00 -1.29
CA PRO A 131 16.30 -5.62 -1.57
C PRO A 131 15.06 -4.73 -1.70
N GLY A 132 15.10 -3.57 -1.04
CA GLY A 132 13.99 -2.62 -0.99
C GLY A 132 12.98 -2.86 0.12
N PHE A 133 12.95 -4.05 0.72
CA PHE A 133 12.17 -4.26 1.94
C PHE A 133 12.82 -3.55 3.13
N THR A 134 11.97 -3.03 4.00
CA THR A 134 12.30 -2.38 5.27
C THR A 134 11.54 -3.04 6.41
N ILE A 135 11.87 -2.72 7.65
CA ILE A 135 11.11 -3.17 8.81
C ILE A 135 10.17 -2.05 9.26
N GLN A 136 8.87 -2.31 9.23
CA GLN A 136 7.83 -1.41 9.76
C GLN A 136 6.94 -2.17 10.72
N SER A 137 6.68 -1.61 11.90
CA SER A 137 5.85 -2.23 12.94
C SER A 137 6.24 -3.68 13.30
N GLY A 138 7.50 -4.06 13.08
CA GLY A 138 8.01 -5.42 13.31
C GLY A 138 7.75 -6.43 12.19
N GLY A 139 7.19 -6.00 11.06
CA GLY A 139 6.99 -6.78 9.83
C GLY A 139 7.87 -6.31 8.68
N LEU A 140 7.95 -7.12 7.63
CA LEU A 140 8.62 -6.77 6.37
C LEU A 140 7.69 -5.88 5.54
N PHE A 141 8.21 -4.79 5.02
CA PHE A 141 7.44 -3.78 4.32
C PHE A 141 8.16 -3.26 3.09
N TYR A 142 7.47 -3.22 1.95
CA TYR A 142 8.00 -2.64 0.72
C TYR A 142 7.34 -1.29 0.45
N PRO A 143 8.08 -0.17 0.47
CA PRO A 143 7.51 1.15 0.29
C PRO A 143 6.97 1.35 -1.13
N TYR A 144 5.86 2.05 -1.24
CA TYR A 144 5.26 2.47 -2.50
C TYR A 144 4.77 3.91 -2.39
N ARG A 145 5.08 4.70 -3.41
CA ARG A 145 4.64 6.09 -3.52
C ARG A 145 4.27 6.41 -4.95
N LEU A 146 3.27 7.27 -5.09
CA LEU A 146 2.95 7.96 -6.33
C LEU A 146 3.82 9.20 -6.44
N GLU A 147 4.41 9.41 -7.61
CA GLU A 147 5.11 10.66 -7.89
C GLU A 147 4.09 11.80 -7.96
N HIS A 148 4.29 12.84 -7.14
CA HIS A 148 3.34 13.95 -7.04
C HIS A 148 3.11 14.64 -8.39
N ALA A 149 4.17 14.77 -9.21
CA ALA A 149 4.05 15.35 -10.55
C ALA A 149 3.10 14.55 -11.45
N ASP A 150 3.19 13.23 -11.40
CA ASP A 150 2.37 12.34 -12.22
C ASP A 150 0.89 12.41 -11.78
N VAL A 151 0.63 12.50 -10.47
CA VAL A 151 -0.73 12.67 -9.93
C VAL A 151 -1.34 14.00 -10.40
N LEU A 152 -0.56 15.08 -10.44
CA LEU A 152 -1.02 16.37 -10.94
C LEU A 152 -1.34 16.32 -12.44
N GLU A 153 -0.50 15.65 -13.23
CA GLU A 153 -0.73 15.46 -14.66
C GLU A 153 -2.01 14.63 -14.91
N ALA A 154 -2.17 13.53 -14.20
CA ALA A 154 -3.38 12.71 -14.26
C ALA A 154 -4.64 13.47 -13.85
N ALA A 155 -4.57 14.30 -12.81
CA ALA A 155 -5.68 15.14 -12.39
C ALA A 155 -6.06 16.17 -13.45
N ALA A 156 -5.08 16.76 -14.13
CA ALA A 156 -5.32 17.69 -15.24
C ALA A 156 -5.93 17.00 -16.47
N ALA A 157 -5.55 15.74 -16.71
CA ALA A 157 -6.07 14.92 -17.81
C ALA A 157 -7.41 14.23 -17.49
N GLY A 158 -7.77 14.10 -16.21
CA GLY A 158 -8.90 13.29 -15.75
C GLY A 158 -8.69 11.78 -15.94
N ASP A 159 -7.45 11.31 -15.95
CA ASP A 159 -7.10 9.90 -16.13
C ASP A 159 -5.98 9.46 -15.17
N TYR A 160 -6.35 8.67 -14.16
CA TYR A 160 -5.44 8.14 -13.15
C TYR A 160 -4.86 6.76 -13.48
N ASN A 161 -5.26 6.13 -14.59
CA ASN A 161 -4.77 4.79 -14.94
C ASN A 161 -3.26 4.81 -15.20
N THR A 162 -2.72 5.90 -15.74
CA THR A 162 -1.28 6.08 -16.01
C THR A 162 -0.46 6.12 -14.73
N VAL A 163 -0.94 6.81 -13.70
CA VAL A 163 -0.30 6.92 -12.39
C VAL A 163 -0.37 5.60 -11.64
N ALA A 164 -1.52 4.93 -11.69
CA ALA A 164 -1.71 3.61 -11.08
C ALA A 164 -0.77 2.56 -11.69
N ALA A 165 -0.39 2.68 -12.97
CA ALA A 165 0.55 1.77 -13.62
C ALA A 165 1.93 1.68 -12.92
N SER A 166 2.31 2.71 -12.16
CA SER A 166 3.53 2.69 -11.34
C SER A 166 3.55 1.54 -10.31
N VAL A 167 2.38 1.08 -9.83
CA VAL A 167 2.27 -0.01 -8.86
C VAL A 167 2.83 -1.31 -9.42
N THR A 168 2.74 -1.54 -10.73
CA THR A 168 3.19 -2.78 -11.38
C THR A 168 4.66 -3.07 -11.09
N ALA A 169 5.52 -2.04 -11.11
CA ALA A 169 6.92 -2.20 -10.77
C ALA A 169 7.12 -2.66 -9.31
N VAL A 170 6.27 -2.22 -8.38
CA VAL A 170 6.26 -2.71 -7.00
C VAL A 170 5.79 -4.15 -6.94
N LEU A 171 4.70 -4.48 -7.63
CA LEU A 171 4.15 -5.84 -7.64
C LEU A 171 5.14 -6.87 -8.22
N ASP A 172 5.87 -6.52 -9.28
CA ASP A 172 6.94 -7.34 -9.84
C ASP A 172 8.07 -7.59 -8.81
N ARG A 173 8.37 -6.59 -7.97
CA ARG A 173 9.33 -6.73 -6.87
C ARG A 173 8.78 -7.65 -5.78
N LEU A 174 7.51 -7.52 -5.41
CA LEU A 174 6.85 -8.42 -4.46
C LEU A 174 6.88 -9.88 -4.98
N GLN A 175 6.60 -10.10 -6.26
CA GLN A 175 6.69 -11.41 -6.91
C GLN A 175 8.11 -11.98 -6.81
N SER A 176 9.13 -11.17 -7.07
CA SER A 176 10.53 -11.61 -6.96
C SER A 176 10.94 -12.01 -5.54
N ALA A 177 10.26 -11.49 -4.50
CA ALA A 177 10.49 -11.81 -3.10
C ALA A 177 9.84 -13.13 -2.66
N VAL A 178 8.83 -13.63 -3.40
CA VAL A 178 8.05 -14.82 -3.03
C VAL A 178 8.91 -16.04 -2.73
N PRO A 179 9.93 -16.41 -3.53
CA PRO A 179 10.74 -17.59 -3.24
C PRO A 179 11.52 -17.49 -1.92
N THR A 180 12.02 -16.30 -1.59
CA THR A 180 12.75 -16.06 -0.33
C THR A 180 11.79 -16.11 0.85
N LEU A 181 10.65 -15.42 0.76
CA LEU A 181 9.63 -15.41 1.82
C LEU A 181 9.04 -16.80 2.05
N SER A 182 8.73 -17.56 1.00
CA SER A 182 8.21 -18.93 1.11
C SER A 182 9.18 -19.84 1.86
N ARG A 183 10.49 -19.74 1.57
CA ARG A 183 11.52 -20.51 2.29
C ARG A 183 11.52 -20.19 3.78
N LEU A 184 11.44 -18.91 4.14
CA LEU A 184 11.39 -18.47 5.54
C LEU A 184 10.17 -19.00 6.28
N LEU A 185 9.04 -19.17 5.60
CA LEU A 185 7.80 -19.72 6.17
C LEU A 185 7.87 -21.25 6.37
N ASP A 186 8.59 -21.97 5.51
CA ASP A 186 8.64 -23.43 5.51
C ASP A 186 9.75 -24.02 6.40
N GLU A 187 10.73 -23.21 6.82
CA GLU A 187 11.75 -23.58 7.79
C GLU A 187 11.14 -23.79 9.20
N ARG A 188 10.53 -24.97 9.39
CA ARG A 188 10.16 -25.49 10.71
C ARG A 188 11.42 -26.01 11.40
N GLU A 189 11.80 -25.40 12.52
CA GLU A 189 12.67 -26.02 13.52
C GLU A 189 11.92 -27.12 14.29
#